data_AF-A0A4Y2JYP4-F1
#
_entry.id   AF-A0A4Y2JYP4-F1
#
_cell.length_a   1.000
_cell.length_b   1.000
_cell.length_c   1.000
_cell.angle_alpha   90.00
_cell.angle_beta   90.00
_cell.angle_gamma   90.00
#
_symmetry.space_group_name_H-M   'P 1'
#
loop_
_entity.id
_entity.type
_entity.pdbx_description
1 polymer ?
#
loop_
_entity_poly.entity_id
_entity_poly.type
_entity_poly.pdbx_seq_one_letter_code
_entity_poly.pdbx_strand_id
1 'polypeptide(L)'
;MSAGATKRQRMNHKKKLTCGLKRLHEPNFNGGENVNEFKRRKVEDKNNLLGFLGKGTFGRVAKARNLDTCQIVALKIARSSEGCRESARNEIAILKKLRDIDPEGKHLWIQMLDHFEFQGHVCIAFEKLGDSLYSFLVS
;
A
#
# COMPACT_ATOMS: atom_id res chain seq x y z
N MET A 1 42.46 -5.61 -21.48
CA MET A 1 42.15 -6.48 -20.32
C MET A 1 41.57 -5.55 -19.24
N SER A 2 40.27 -5.22 -19.23
CA SER A 2 39.14 -5.99 -18.64
C SER A 2 39.51 -6.69 -17.33
N ALA A 3 38.84 -6.57 -16.19
CA ALA A 3 37.70 -5.80 -15.71
C ALA A 3 37.74 -5.89 -14.16
N GLY A 4 37.09 -4.97 -13.44
CA GLY A 4 37.02 -5.11 -11.97
C GLY A 4 36.29 -4.02 -11.18
N ALA A 5 35.41 -3.23 -11.80
CA ALA A 5 34.55 -2.31 -11.06
C ALA A 5 33.17 -2.95 -10.87
N THR A 6 32.91 -3.69 -9.79
CA THR A 6 31.53 -3.89 -9.29
C THR A 6 31.48 -4.62 -7.94
N LYS A 7 31.31 -3.87 -6.85
CA LYS A 7 30.56 -4.34 -5.65
C LYS A 7 29.89 -3.20 -4.86
N ARG A 8 30.03 -1.94 -5.29
CA ARG A 8 29.46 -0.77 -4.60
C ARG A 8 28.13 -0.22 -5.15
N GLN A 9 27.58 -0.79 -6.24
CA GLN A 9 26.40 -0.20 -6.91
C GLN A 9 25.04 -0.86 -6.62
N ARG A 10 24.94 -1.85 -5.73
CA ARG A 10 23.68 -2.60 -5.53
C ARG A 10 22.98 -2.40 -4.17
N MET A 11 23.30 -1.32 -3.44
CA MET A 11 22.67 -0.99 -2.14
C MET A 11 21.96 0.37 -2.07
N ASN A 12 21.86 1.12 -3.16
CA ASN A 12 21.26 2.47 -3.14
C ASN A 12 19.78 2.56 -3.58
N HIS A 13 19.10 1.44 -3.85
CA HIS A 13 17.66 1.46 -4.20
C HIS A 13 16.71 1.18 -3.02
N LYS A 14 17.24 0.87 -1.82
CA LYS A 14 16.45 0.34 -0.69
C LYS A 14 15.94 1.37 0.34
N LYS A 15 15.98 2.69 0.07
CA LYS A 15 15.61 3.71 1.09
C LYS A 15 14.60 4.78 0.70
N LYS A 16 13.88 4.66 -0.43
CA LYS A 16 12.97 5.74 -0.90
C LYS A 16 11.50 5.39 -1.09
N LEU A 17 11.05 4.17 -0.78
CA LEU A 17 9.64 3.82 -1.01
C LEU A 17 8.65 4.49 -0.03
N THR A 18 9.15 4.94 1.13
CA THR A 18 8.27 5.40 2.20
C THR A 18 7.84 6.86 2.11
N CYS A 19 8.59 7.76 1.47
CA CYS A 19 8.30 9.19 1.61
C CYS A 19 7.11 9.67 0.77
N GLY A 20 6.83 9.08 -0.40
CA GLY A 20 5.79 9.53 -1.32
C GLY A 20 4.39 9.11 -0.89
N LEU A 21 4.26 7.93 -0.30
CA LEU A 21 3.00 7.48 0.32
C LEU A 21 2.80 8.12 1.70
N LYS A 22 3.88 8.39 2.44
CA LYS A 22 3.80 9.16 3.70
C LYS A 22 3.51 10.63 3.49
N ARG A 23 3.84 11.26 2.35
CA ARG A 23 3.46 12.67 2.05
C ARG A 23 1.96 12.85 1.80
N LEU A 24 1.16 11.79 1.83
CA LEU A 24 -0.30 11.87 1.95
C LEU A 24 -0.77 12.24 3.39
N HIS A 25 0.13 12.75 4.23
CA HIS A 25 -0.02 12.93 5.68
C HIS A 25 -0.09 14.41 6.04
N GLU A 26 -1.14 14.80 6.78
CA GLU A 26 -1.19 16.04 7.55
C GLU A 26 -1.55 15.78 9.02
N PRO A 27 -1.11 16.65 9.96
CA PRO A 27 -0.99 16.31 11.39
C PRO A 27 -2.24 16.56 12.25
N ASN A 28 -3.37 17.06 11.73
CA ASN A 28 -4.52 17.41 12.57
C ASN A 28 -5.84 16.77 12.08
N PHE A 29 -6.19 15.61 12.63
CA PHE A 29 -7.54 15.04 12.52
C PHE A 29 -7.93 14.39 13.84
N ASN A 30 -8.96 14.94 14.49
CA ASN A 30 -9.53 14.37 15.71
C ASN A 30 -10.55 13.30 15.32
N GLY A 31 -10.34 12.09 15.84
CA GLY A 31 -10.99 10.83 15.46
C GLY A 31 -12.47 10.70 15.83
N GLY A 32 -13.29 11.61 15.30
CA GLY A 32 -14.72 11.48 15.21
C GLY A 32 -15.16 11.64 13.75
N GLU A 33 -16.06 10.75 13.32
CA GLU A 33 -17.08 11.01 12.31
C GLU A 33 -16.82 10.69 10.82
N ASN A 34 -17.85 10.04 10.27
CA ASN A 34 -18.26 9.77 8.90
C ASN A 34 -17.23 9.46 7.78
N VAL A 35 -17.41 8.30 7.16
CA VAL A 35 -16.81 7.84 5.89
C VAL A 35 -16.85 8.89 4.76
N ASN A 36 -17.89 9.71 4.74
CA ASN A 36 -18.06 10.78 3.76
C ASN A 36 -17.09 11.95 3.97
N GLU A 37 -16.48 12.06 5.15
CA GLU A 37 -15.53 13.12 5.50
C GLU A 37 -14.10 12.81 5.06
N PHE A 38 -13.69 11.53 5.06
CA PHE A 38 -12.47 11.08 4.37
C PHE A 38 -12.52 11.41 2.86
N LYS A 39 -13.73 11.53 2.30
CA LYS A 39 -13.98 11.94 0.91
C LYS A 39 -14.06 13.48 0.75
N ARG A 40 -14.34 14.24 1.81
CA ARG A 40 -14.55 15.70 1.76
C ARG A 40 -13.34 16.55 2.15
N ARG A 41 -12.46 16.08 3.05
CA ARG A 41 -11.28 16.86 3.49
C ARG A 41 -9.95 16.48 2.82
N LYS A 42 -9.93 15.46 1.94
CA LYS A 42 -8.78 15.07 1.11
C LYS A 42 -8.70 15.76 -0.26
N VAL A 43 -9.30 16.95 -0.39
CA VAL A 43 -9.29 17.71 -1.64
C VAL A 43 -8.21 18.79 -1.56
N GLU A 44 -6.96 18.37 -1.38
CA GLU A 44 -5.81 19.22 -1.73
C GLU A 44 -4.56 18.42 -2.15
N ASP A 45 -4.75 17.17 -2.60
CA ASP A 45 -3.93 16.66 -3.71
C ASP A 45 -4.75 15.63 -4.52
N LYS A 46 -5.67 16.15 -5.35
CA LYS A 46 -6.61 15.39 -6.22
C LYS A 46 -5.91 14.36 -7.13
N ASN A 47 -4.57 14.35 -7.20
CA ASN A 47 -3.80 13.51 -8.11
C ASN A 47 -3.47 12.11 -7.56
N ASN A 48 -3.62 11.87 -6.25
CA ASN A 48 -3.01 10.68 -5.63
C ASN A 48 -3.98 9.59 -5.22
N LEU A 49 -5.23 9.90 -4.90
CA LEU A 49 -6.27 8.91 -4.64
C LEU A 49 -7.19 8.84 -5.85
N LEU A 50 -7.03 7.80 -6.66
CA LEU A 50 -7.67 7.70 -7.98
C LEU A 50 -9.07 7.07 -7.92
N GLY A 51 -9.42 6.40 -6.84
CA GLY A 51 -10.74 5.79 -6.65
C GLY A 51 -10.70 4.61 -5.67
N PHE A 52 -11.88 4.09 -5.30
CA PHE A 52 -11.97 2.86 -4.51
C PHE A 52 -12.07 1.65 -5.43
N LEU A 53 -11.29 0.61 -5.14
CA LEU A 53 -11.28 -0.67 -5.85
C LEU A 53 -12.21 -1.69 -5.20
N GLY A 54 -12.39 -1.61 -3.87
CA GLY A 54 -13.23 -2.54 -3.15
C GLY A 54 -13.43 -2.19 -1.68
N LYS A 55 -14.44 -2.81 -1.07
CA LYS A 55 -14.76 -2.72 0.36
C LYS A 55 -15.03 -4.14 0.88
N GLY A 56 -14.59 -4.41 2.10
CA GLY A 56 -14.85 -5.68 2.78
C GLY A 56 -14.93 -5.53 4.30
N THR A 57 -14.97 -6.67 4.98
CA THR A 57 -15.01 -6.74 6.44
C THR A 57 -13.79 -6.10 7.08
N PHE A 58 -12.61 -6.30 6.49
CA PHE A 58 -11.34 -5.82 7.05
C PHE A 58 -11.01 -4.36 6.75
N GLY A 59 -11.76 -3.71 5.85
CA GLY A 59 -11.49 -2.33 5.46
C GLY A 59 -11.85 -2.02 4.01
N ARG A 60 -11.03 -1.22 3.35
CA ARG A 60 -11.19 -0.83 1.93
C ARG A 60 -9.88 -0.91 1.19
N VAL A 61 -9.98 -1.00 -0.12
CA VAL A 61 -8.85 -0.88 -1.03
C VAL A 61 -9.10 0.29 -1.97
N ALA A 62 -8.12 1.16 -2.09
CA ALA A 62 -8.14 2.29 -3.00
C ALA A 62 -7.05 2.17 -4.06
N LYS A 63 -7.34 2.65 -5.27
CA LYS A 63 -6.34 2.91 -6.30
C LYS A 63 -5.65 4.21 -5.92
N ALA A 64 -4.34 4.19 -5.78
CA ALA A 64 -3.55 5.38 -5.45
C ALA A 64 -2.32 5.51 -6.36
N ARG A 65 -1.76 6.70 -6.44
CA ARG A 65 -0.48 6.99 -7.11
C ARG A 65 0.57 7.25 -6.04
N ASN A 66 1.68 6.52 -6.09
CA ASN A 66 2.86 6.83 -5.29
C ASN A 66 3.53 8.07 -5.88
N LEU A 67 3.71 9.12 -5.07
CA LEU A 67 4.26 10.41 -5.50
C LEU A 67 5.75 10.39 -5.85
N ASP A 68 6.53 9.46 -5.27
CA ASP A 68 7.96 9.40 -5.58
C ASP A 68 8.23 8.63 -6.87
N THR A 69 7.46 7.55 -7.09
CA THR A 69 7.69 6.62 -8.20
C THR A 69 6.71 6.83 -9.35
N CYS A 70 5.68 7.67 -9.17
CA CYS A 70 4.52 7.81 -10.05
C CYS A 70 3.76 6.49 -10.30
N GLN A 71 4.08 5.41 -9.58
CA GLN A 71 3.49 4.08 -9.77
C GLN A 71 2.07 4.04 -9.22
N ILE A 72 1.16 3.39 -9.95
CA ILE A 72 -0.18 3.09 -9.46
C ILE A 72 -0.14 1.87 -8.54
N VAL A 73 -0.72 2.01 -7.35
CA VAL A 73 -0.74 1.00 -6.30
C VAL A 73 -2.16 0.72 -5.84
N ALA A 74 -2.37 -0.46 -5.25
CA ALA A 74 -3.57 -0.80 -4.50
C ALA A 74 -3.29 -0.57 -3.00
N LEU A 75 -3.92 0.44 -2.40
CA LEU A 75 -3.76 0.80 -1.00
C LEU A 75 -4.88 0.19 -0.16
N LYS A 76 -4.57 -0.87 0.58
CA LYS A 76 -5.46 -1.46 1.58
C LYS A 76 -5.40 -0.62 2.85
N ILE A 77 -6.57 -0.20 3.33
CA ILE A 77 -6.74 0.60 4.55
C ILE A 77 -7.57 -0.24 5.51
N ALA A 78 -6.91 -0.82 6.52
CA ALA A 78 -7.59 -1.61 7.55
C ALA A 78 -8.46 -0.71 8.43
N ARG A 79 -9.53 -1.25 9.01
CA ARG A 79 -10.31 -0.52 10.04
C ARG A 79 -9.44 -0.23 11.27
N SER A 80 -9.74 0.86 11.98
CA SER A 80 -8.97 1.31 13.15
C SER A 80 -9.25 0.53 14.44
N SER A 81 -10.24 -0.37 14.43
CA SER A 81 -10.53 -1.29 15.55
C SER A 81 -9.37 -2.23 15.80
N GLU A 82 -8.99 -2.44 17.06
CA GLU A 82 -7.80 -3.23 17.46
C GLU A 82 -7.66 -4.55 16.71
N GLY A 83 -8.70 -5.39 16.70
CA GLY A 83 -8.64 -6.70 16.04
C GLY A 83 -8.35 -6.62 14.53
N CYS A 84 -8.82 -5.58 13.83
CA CYS A 84 -8.47 -5.38 12.42
C CYS A 84 -7.01 -4.89 12.25
N ARG A 85 -6.50 -4.09 13.19
CA ARG A 85 -5.10 -3.64 13.16
C ARG A 85 -4.15 -4.78 13.43
N GLU A 86 -4.43 -5.60 14.43
CA GLU A 86 -3.65 -6.79 14.74
C GLU A 86 -3.64 -7.77 13.56
N SER A 87 -4.82 -8.03 12.97
CA SER A 87 -4.93 -8.84 11.75
C SER A 87 -4.09 -8.26 10.60
N ALA A 88 -4.11 -6.95 10.37
CA ALA A 88 -3.29 -6.30 9.35
C ALA A 88 -1.78 -6.39 9.65
N ARG A 89 -1.35 -6.29 10.92
CA ARG A 89 0.04 -6.48 11.33
C ARG A 89 0.51 -7.93 11.10
N ASN A 90 -0.36 -8.90 11.37
CA ASN A 90 -0.10 -10.30 11.06
C ASN A 90 0.04 -10.53 9.54
N GLU A 91 -0.83 -9.91 8.73
CA GLU A 91 -0.72 -9.95 7.27
C GLU A 91 0.61 -9.38 6.78
N ILE A 92 1.05 -8.23 7.32
CA ILE A 92 2.38 -7.66 7.01
C ILE A 92 3.51 -8.63 7.37
N ALA A 93 3.44 -9.28 8.53
CA ALA A 93 4.46 -10.24 8.98
C ALA A 93 4.53 -11.45 8.04
N ILE A 94 3.39 -11.97 7.60
CA ILE A 94 3.31 -13.06 6.62
C ILE A 94 3.89 -12.62 5.28
N LEU A 95 3.47 -11.46 4.76
CA LEU A 95 3.95 -10.94 3.47
C LEU A 95 5.47 -10.69 3.45
N LYS A 96 6.06 -10.28 4.57
CA LYS A 96 7.53 -10.18 4.70
C LYS A 96 8.20 -11.55 4.58
N LYS A 97 7.69 -12.56 5.29
CA LYS A 97 8.22 -13.94 5.20
C LYS A 97 8.06 -14.51 3.80
N LEU A 98 6.92 -14.30 3.14
CA LEU A 98 6.69 -14.76 1.77
C LEU A 98 7.70 -14.16 0.78
N ARG A 99 8.05 -12.88 0.94
CA ARG A 99 9.10 -12.25 0.12
C ARG A 99 10.48 -12.89 0.32
N ASP A 100 10.80 -13.28 1.55
CA ASP A 100 12.08 -13.93 1.84
C ASP A 100 12.15 -15.36 1.28
N ILE A 101 11.00 -16.04 1.21
CA ILE A 101 10.86 -17.37 0.61
C ILE A 101 10.95 -17.31 -0.92
N ASP A 102 10.36 -16.29 -1.53
CA ASP A 102 10.34 -16.12 -2.98
C ASP A 102 10.91 -14.76 -3.43
N PRO A 103 12.25 -14.58 -3.34
CA PRO A 103 12.89 -13.32 -3.69
C PRO A 103 12.91 -13.05 -5.19
N GLU A 104 12.74 -14.09 -6.02
CA GLU A 104 12.72 -14.00 -7.48
C GLU A 104 11.29 -13.82 -8.04
N GLY A 105 10.25 -13.88 -7.21
CA GLY A 105 8.86 -13.74 -7.64
C GLY A 105 8.40 -14.88 -8.56
N LYS A 106 8.91 -16.10 -8.33
CA LYS A 106 8.53 -17.30 -9.09
C LYS A 106 7.11 -17.75 -8.76
N HIS A 107 6.63 -17.42 -7.56
CA HIS A 107 5.26 -17.63 -7.15
C HIS A 107 4.43 -16.39 -7.47
N LEU A 108 3.22 -16.59 -7.99
CA LEU A 108 2.26 -15.54 -8.37
C LEU A 108 1.57 -14.90 -7.15
N TRP A 109 2.33 -14.65 -6.10
CA TRP A 109 1.82 -14.04 -4.87
C TRP A 109 1.78 -12.53 -4.98
N ILE A 110 0.76 -11.94 -4.36
CA ILE A 110 0.62 -10.49 -4.30
C ILE A 110 1.82 -9.85 -3.60
N GLN A 111 2.44 -8.88 -4.25
CA GLN A 111 3.57 -8.17 -3.71
C GLN A 111 3.11 -6.97 -2.87
N MET A 112 3.40 -7.04 -1.57
CA MET A 112 3.41 -5.83 -0.74
C MET A 112 4.52 -4.91 -1.26
N LEU A 113 4.27 -3.62 -1.40
CA LEU A 113 5.27 -2.61 -1.78
C LEU A 113 5.75 -1.84 -0.56
N ASP A 114 4.82 -1.45 0.31
CA ASP A 114 5.10 -0.73 1.55
C ASP A 114 3.94 -0.88 2.56
N HIS A 115 4.15 -0.40 3.78
CA HIS A 115 3.14 -0.35 4.85
C HIS A 115 3.41 0.82 5.79
N PHE A 116 2.35 1.38 6.36
CA PHE A 116 2.43 2.46 7.34
C PHE A 116 1.16 2.51 8.20
N GLU A 117 1.25 3.17 9.35
CA GLU A 117 0.08 3.46 10.18
C GLU A 117 -0.34 4.92 10.00
N PHE A 118 -1.65 5.19 9.94
CA PHE A 118 -2.23 6.51 9.75
C PHE A 118 -3.53 6.66 10.55
N GLN A 119 -3.57 7.56 11.52
CA GLN A 119 -4.76 7.84 12.34
C GLN A 119 -5.40 6.58 12.94
N GLY A 120 -4.56 5.65 13.42
CA GLY A 120 -4.99 4.37 13.96
C GLY A 120 -5.38 3.32 12.91
N HIS A 121 -5.30 3.61 11.62
CA HIS A 121 -5.45 2.63 10.54
C HIS A 121 -4.10 2.05 10.15
N VAL A 122 -4.04 0.74 9.95
CA VAL A 122 -2.89 0.08 9.30
C VAL A 122 -3.13 0.09 7.79
N CYS A 123 -2.21 0.70 7.05
CA CYS A 123 -2.26 0.83 5.59
C CYS A 123 -1.18 -0.05 4.96
N ILE A 124 -1.54 -0.79 3.93
CA ILE A 124 -0.64 -1.68 3.18
C ILE A 124 -0.77 -1.34 1.71
N ALA A 125 0.34 -0.97 1.07
CA ALA A 125 0.41 -0.72 -0.36
C ALA A 125 0.82 -2.00 -1.07
N PHE A 126 0.07 -2.38 -2.10
CA PHE A 126 0.33 -3.53 -2.96
C PHE A 126 0.55 -3.08 -4.40
N GLU A 127 1.15 -3.95 -5.20
CA GLU A 127 1.05 -3.83 -6.65
C GLU A 127 -0.42 -3.77 -7.10
N LYS A 128 -0.71 -2.98 -8.14
CA LYS A 128 -2.05 -2.92 -8.70
C LYS A 128 -2.26 -4.10 -9.64
N LEU A 129 -3.16 -5.01 -9.27
CA LEU A 129 -3.58 -6.13 -10.09
C LEU A 129 -4.80 -5.79 -10.99
N GLY A 130 -5.20 -6.75 -11.82
CA GLY A 130 -6.42 -6.68 -12.63
C GLY A 130 -7.69 -6.88 -11.81
N ASP A 131 -8.80 -7.13 -12.51
CA ASP A 131 -10.07 -7.43 -11.87
C ASP A 131 -10.05 -8.79 -11.17
N SER A 132 -10.88 -8.94 -10.14
CA SER A 132 -11.08 -10.24 -9.51
C SER A 132 -11.80 -11.18 -10.46
N LEU A 133 -11.60 -12.50 -10.33
CA LEU A 133 -12.32 -13.50 -11.12
C LEU A 133 -13.84 -13.34 -11.00
N TYR A 134 -14.35 -13.03 -9.81
CA TYR A 134 -15.77 -12.75 -9.60
C TYR A 134 -16.23 -11.57 -10.46
N SER A 135 -15.50 -10.45 -10.40
CA SER A 135 -15.79 -9.27 -11.22
C SER A 135 -15.75 -9.57 -12.73
N PHE A 136 -14.82 -10.42 -13.15
CA PHE A 136 -14.70 -10.84 -14.55
C PHE A 136 -15.83 -11.75 -15.01
N LEU A 137 -16.34 -12.63 -14.14
CA LEU A 137 -17.42 -13.54 -14.48
C LEU A 137 -18.80 -12.87 -14.51
N VAL A 138 -18.96 -11.74 -13.80
CA VAL A 138 -20.24 -11.02 -13.68
C VAL A 138 -20.30 -9.74 -14.53
N SER A 139 -19.23 -9.43 -15.28
CA SER A 139 -19.16 -8.31 -16.24
C SER A 139 -19.65 -8.72 -17.61
#